data_AF-A0A9Q0YYQ6-F1
#
_entry.id   AF-A0A9Q0YYQ6-F1
#
_cell.length_a   1.000
_cell.length_b   1.000
_cell.length_c   1.000
_cell.angle_alpha   90.00
_cell.angle_beta   90.00
_cell.angle_gamma   90.00
#
_symmetry.space_group_name_H-M   'P 1'
#
loop_
_entity.id
_entity.type
_entity.pdbx_description
1 polymer ?
#
loop_
_entity_poly.entity_id
_entity_poly.type
_entity_poly.pdbx_seq_one_letter_code
_entity_poly.pdbx_strand_id
1 'polypeptide(L)'
;MLSLLSFLSLLAIASSSSTNEQPRTFIVQVQHDSKPFVFPTHQQWYTSSLSSISPGTAPLLLHTYETVFHGFSAKLSLSEALKLQTLPHIIAVIPERVRHVHTTRSPHFLGLKTTDRAGLLKESDFGSDLVIGVIDTGICPERQSFNDRDLGPVPSKWKGVCVGGKDFASSSCNRKLIGARFFCNGYEATNGKMNETTEYRSPRDSDGHGTHTASIAAGRYVFPASTFGYARGVAAGMAPKARLAAYKVCWNAGCYDSDILAAFDAAVSDGVDVISLSVGGVVVPYYLDAIAIGSFGAVDRGVFVSASAGNGGPGGLTVTNVAPWVTTVGAGTIDRDFPADVKLGNGRVISGVSLYGGPGFGSGKDVSGCLCWE
;
A
#
# COMPACT_ATOMS: atom_id res chain seq x y z
N MET A 1 -38.32 -39.41 -56.04
CA MET A 1 -38.82 -38.02 -55.91
C MET A 1 -37.76 -37.26 -55.12
N LEU A 2 -36.90 -36.51 -55.81
CA LEU A 2 -37.00 -35.05 -56.03
C LEU A 2 -36.84 -34.27 -54.69
N SER A 3 -35.76 -33.48 -54.49
CA SER A 3 -35.52 -32.11 -55.04
C SER A 3 -35.95 -31.06 -53.98
N LEU A 4 -35.27 -29.95 -53.64
CA LEU A 4 -33.97 -29.37 -54.05
C LEU A 4 -33.57 -28.20 -53.09
N LEU A 5 -32.27 -27.86 -53.04
CA LEU A 5 -31.65 -26.50 -52.94
C LEU A 5 -31.80 -25.54 -51.73
N SER A 6 -30.64 -24.89 -51.46
CA SER A 6 -30.41 -23.49 -51.04
C SER A 6 -30.55 -23.10 -49.56
N PHE A 7 -29.81 -22.10 -49.03
CA PHE A 7 -28.98 -21.06 -49.68
C PHE A 7 -27.65 -20.80 -48.92
N LEU A 8 -26.62 -20.34 -49.64
CA LEU A 8 -25.38 -19.77 -49.08
C LEU A 8 -25.65 -18.52 -48.21
N SER A 9 -24.82 -18.31 -47.19
CA SER A 9 -24.36 -16.95 -46.83
C SER A 9 -22.97 -16.98 -46.20
N LEU A 10 -22.02 -16.27 -46.82
CA LEU A 10 -20.72 -15.97 -46.21
C LEU A 10 -20.90 -14.83 -45.20
N LEU A 11 -20.27 -14.95 -44.04
CA LEU A 11 -19.77 -13.79 -43.31
C LEU A 11 -18.28 -13.95 -43.04
N ALA A 12 -17.47 -13.39 -43.93
CA ALA A 12 -16.08 -13.08 -43.63
C ALA A 12 -16.05 -11.80 -42.78
N ILE A 13 -15.93 -11.95 -41.46
CA ILE A 13 -15.66 -10.81 -40.57
C ILE A 13 -14.14 -10.62 -40.51
N ALA A 14 -13.64 -9.72 -41.35
CA ALA A 14 -12.27 -9.22 -41.25
C ALA A 14 -12.15 -8.34 -39.99
N SER A 15 -11.77 -8.93 -38.86
CA SER A 15 -11.49 -8.21 -37.63
C SER A 15 -10.08 -7.61 -37.66
N SER A 16 -9.89 -6.52 -38.40
CA SER A 16 -8.69 -5.68 -38.30
C SER A 16 -8.67 -4.94 -36.96
N SER A 17 -8.32 -5.64 -35.89
CA SER A 17 -8.05 -5.05 -34.58
C SER A 17 -6.67 -4.40 -34.56
N SER A 18 -6.63 -3.10 -34.82
CA SER A 18 -5.48 -2.26 -34.47
C SER A 18 -5.35 -2.23 -32.95
N THR A 19 -4.53 -3.12 -32.40
CA THR A 19 -4.20 -3.12 -30.98
C THR A 19 -3.45 -1.82 -30.65
N ASN A 20 -4.00 -1.07 -29.69
CA ASN A 20 -3.48 0.23 -29.30
C ASN A 20 -2.18 0.01 -28.48
N GLU A 21 -1.01 0.02 -29.13
CA GLU A 21 0.32 -0.18 -28.53
C GLU A 21 0.77 0.98 -27.63
N GLN A 22 -0.07 1.39 -26.68
CA GLN A 22 0.34 2.30 -25.60
C GLN A 22 1.41 1.61 -24.73
N PRO A 23 2.65 2.13 -24.65
CA PRO A 23 3.71 1.49 -23.90
C PRO A 23 3.39 1.46 -22.40
N ARG A 24 3.44 0.27 -21.80
CA ARG A 24 3.19 0.05 -20.37
C ARG A 24 4.53 -0.19 -19.67
N THR A 25 4.58 0.08 -18.37
CA THR A 25 5.72 -0.34 -17.57
C THR A 25 5.65 -1.85 -17.37
N PHE A 26 6.77 -2.52 -17.65
CA PHE A 26 6.96 -3.92 -17.33
C PHE A 26 8.20 -4.09 -16.46
N ILE A 27 8.09 -4.93 -15.43
CA ILE A 27 9.20 -5.36 -14.60
C ILE A 27 9.76 -6.65 -15.20
N VAL A 28 11.05 -6.65 -15.50
CA VAL A 28 11.80 -7.67 -16.22
C VAL A 28 12.79 -8.33 -15.27
N GLN A 29 12.53 -9.58 -14.91
CA GLN A 29 13.48 -10.36 -14.12
C GLN A 29 14.52 -10.99 -15.02
N VAL A 30 15.79 -10.98 -14.62
CA VAL A 30 16.92 -11.49 -15.39
C VAL A 30 17.74 -12.45 -14.55
N GLN A 31 18.22 -13.54 -15.15
CA GLN A 31 19.14 -14.47 -14.52
C GLN A 31 20.50 -13.79 -14.28
N HIS A 32 20.71 -13.29 -13.06
CA HIS A 32 21.83 -12.42 -12.69
C HIS A 32 23.20 -12.99 -13.06
N ASP A 33 23.44 -14.25 -12.73
CA ASP A 33 24.73 -14.91 -12.88
C ASP A 33 25.09 -15.23 -14.33
N SER A 34 24.12 -15.15 -15.24
CA SER A 34 24.30 -15.39 -16.68
C SER A 34 24.93 -14.19 -17.41
N LYS A 35 25.40 -13.15 -16.71
CA LYS A 35 26.01 -11.96 -17.33
C LYS A 35 27.28 -12.33 -18.12
N PRO A 36 27.31 -12.13 -19.45
CA PRO A 36 28.50 -12.39 -20.23
C PRO A 36 29.67 -11.48 -19.80
N PHE A 37 30.89 -12.04 -19.71
CA PHE A 37 32.10 -11.32 -19.30
C PHE A 37 32.44 -10.09 -20.17
N VAL A 38 31.90 -9.99 -21.39
CA VAL A 38 32.05 -8.82 -22.28
C VAL A 38 31.33 -7.57 -21.76
N PHE A 39 30.36 -7.71 -20.84
CA PHE A 39 29.68 -6.57 -20.21
C PHE A 39 30.28 -6.26 -18.83
N PRO A 40 30.84 -5.04 -18.63
CA PRO A 40 31.32 -4.59 -17.32
C PRO A 40 30.25 -4.70 -16.22
N THR A 41 29.08 -4.08 -16.40
CA THR A 41 28.00 -4.06 -15.40
C THR A 41 26.73 -4.75 -15.89
N HIS A 42 25.89 -5.21 -14.95
CA HIS A 42 24.57 -5.77 -15.25
C HIS A 42 23.67 -4.76 -15.96
N GLN A 43 23.68 -3.49 -15.52
CA GLN A 43 23.00 -2.40 -16.20
C GLN A 43 23.34 -2.33 -17.71
N GLN A 44 24.62 -2.39 -18.08
CA GLN A 44 25.03 -2.33 -19.50
C GLN A 44 24.56 -3.56 -20.30
N TRP A 45 24.61 -4.75 -19.69
CA TRP A 45 24.07 -5.97 -20.29
C TRP A 45 22.55 -5.89 -20.51
N TYR A 46 21.82 -5.31 -19.55
CA TYR A 46 20.37 -5.10 -19.62
C TYR A 46 20.00 -4.05 -20.68
N THR A 47 20.72 -2.93 -20.76
CA THR A 47 20.56 -1.95 -21.85
C THR A 47 20.81 -2.57 -23.23
N SER A 48 21.83 -3.44 -23.36
CA SER A 48 22.08 -4.17 -24.61
C SER A 48 20.95 -5.14 -24.95
N SER A 49 20.36 -5.79 -23.94
CA SER A 49 19.23 -6.70 -24.12
C SER A 49 17.99 -5.96 -24.62
N LEU A 50 17.67 -4.81 -24.02
CA LEU A 50 16.60 -3.91 -24.47
C LEU A 50 16.83 -3.40 -25.90
N SER A 51 18.06 -3.01 -26.23
CA SER A 51 18.41 -2.52 -27.56
C SER A 51 18.28 -3.61 -28.64
N SER A 52 18.41 -4.90 -28.27
CA SER A 52 18.32 -6.02 -29.21
C SER A 52 16.90 -6.30 -29.73
N ILE A 53 15.86 -5.93 -28.98
CA ILE A 53 14.45 -6.24 -29.34
C ILE A 53 13.76 -5.11 -30.13
N SER A 54 14.35 -3.91 -30.14
CA SER A 54 13.82 -2.70 -30.79
C SER A 54 14.92 -1.93 -31.55
N PRO A 55 15.28 -2.37 -32.78
CA PRO A 55 16.31 -1.74 -33.60
C PRO A 55 15.79 -0.41 -34.20
N GLY A 56 15.95 0.68 -33.45
CA GLY A 56 15.70 2.05 -33.92
C GLY A 56 15.57 3.07 -32.78
N THR A 57 14.89 2.71 -31.69
CA THR A 57 14.83 3.50 -30.45
C THR A 57 14.87 2.52 -29.29
N ALA A 58 15.94 2.54 -28.48
CA ALA A 58 16.05 1.61 -27.35
C ALA A 58 14.92 1.87 -26.34
N PRO A 59 14.20 0.84 -25.86
CA PRO A 59 13.14 1.04 -24.88
C PRO A 59 13.69 1.62 -23.56
N LEU A 60 12.88 2.45 -22.90
CA LEU A 60 13.35 3.21 -21.73
C LEU A 60 13.54 2.28 -20.52
N LEU A 61 14.80 2.05 -20.15
CA LEU A 61 15.21 1.45 -18.89
C LEU A 61 14.87 2.42 -17.74
N LEU A 62 14.02 1.99 -16.80
CA LEU A 62 13.54 2.80 -15.69
C LEU A 62 14.40 2.60 -14.44
N HIS A 63 14.60 1.34 -14.05
CA HIS A 63 15.46 0.94 -12.93
C HIS A 63 16.27 -0.29 -13.27
N THR A 64 17.43 -0.43 -12.64
CA THR A 64 18.18 -1.69 -12.54
C THR A 64 18.13 -2.15 -11.09
N TYR A 65 17.89 -3.44 -10.89
CA TYR A 65 17.76 -4.08 -9.60
C TYR A 65 18.90 -5.09 -9.45
N GLU A 66 19.69 -4.96 -8.37
CA GLU A 66 20.95 -5.71 -8.21
C GLU A 66 21.01 -6.56 -6.93
N THR A 67 20.17 -6.29 -5.91
CA THR A 67 20.29 -6.92 -4.57
C THR A 67 19.17 -7.90 -4.24
N VAL A 68 17.93 -7.41 -4.22
CA VAL A 68 16.73 -8.10 -3.72
C VAL A 68 15.83 -8.66 -4.83
N PHE A 69 16.03 -8.15 -6.04
CA PHE A 69 15.49 -8.62 -7.29
C PHE A 69 16.60 -8.37 -8.32
N HIS A 70 16.79 -9.29 -9.27
CA HIS A 70 17.82 -9.13 -10.30
C HIS A 70 17.15 -8.89 -11.65
N GLY A 71 17.48 -7.77 -12.28
CA GLY A 71 16.89 -7.38 -13.56
C GLY A 71 16.62 -5.89 -13.63
N PHE A 72 15.52 -5.51 -14.26
CA PHE A 72 15.20 -4.10 -14.52
C PHE A 72 13.71 -3.87 -14.73
N SER A 73 13.23 -2.64 -14.59
CA SER A 73 11.95 -2.23 -15.17
C SER A 73 12.18 -1.43 -16.44
N ALA A 74 11.30 -1.59 -17.43
CA ALA A 74 11.35 -0.85 -18.67
C ALA A 74 9.95 -0.49 -19.15
N LYS A 75 9.83 0.63 -19.86
CA LYS A 75 8.61 1.00 -20.56
C LYS A 75 8.62 0.35 -21.95
N LEU A 76 7.77 -0.65 -22.15
CA LEU A 76 7.73 -1.50 -23.36
C LEU A 76 6.34 -1.43 -23.99
N SER A 77 6.27 -1.55 -25.32
CA SER A 77 5.03 -2.00 -25.96
C SER A 77 4.71 -3.45 -25.54
N LEU A 78 3.47 -3.89 -25.77
CA LEU A 78 3.11 -5.30 -25.51
C LEU A 78 3.88 -6.27 -26.42
N SER A 79 4.21 -5.85 -27.65
CA SER A 79 5.01 -6.65 -28.59
C SER A 79 6.49 -6.69 -28.20
N GLU A 80 7.03 -5.61 -27.62
CA GLU A 80 8.39 -5.56 -27.05
C GLU A 80 8.50 -6.42 -25.79
N ALA A 81 7.52 -6.36 -24.89
CA ALA A 81 7.47 -7.22 -23.71
C ALA A 81 7.47 -8.72 -24.07
N LEU A 82 6.68 -9.11 -25.08
CA LEU A 82 6.66 -10.48 -25.61
C LEU A 82 7.98 -10.89 -26.26
N LYS A 83 8.64 -10.01 -27.04
CA LYS A 83 9.99 -10.27 -27.58
C LYS A 83 11.04 -10.42 -26.49
N LEU A 84 10.97 -9.60 -25.44
CA LEU A 84 11.92 -9.67 -24.33
C LEU A 84 11.79 -11.00 -23.58
N GLN A 85 10.57 -11.52 -23.45
CA GLN A 85 10.27 -12.79 -22.81
C GLN A 85 10.82 -14.02 -23.57
N THR A 86 11.23 -13.90 -24.85
CA THR A 86 11.87 -15.01 -25.59
C THR A 86 13.38 -15.06 -25.42
N LEU A 87 14.00 -14.06 -24.80
CA LEU A 87 15.44 -14.03 -24.55
C LEU A 87 15.80 -15.02 -23.42
N PRO A 88 16.84 -15.86 -23.59
CA PRO A 88 17.09 -17.01 -22.71
C PRO A 88 17.51 -16.64 -21.28
N HIS A 89 17.97 -15.40 -21.06
CA HIS A 89 18.34 -14.88 -19.74
C HIS A 89 17.20 -14.17 -19.02
N ILE A 90 16.04 -13.97 -19.65
CA ILE A 90 14.88 -13.27 -19.09
C ILE A 90 13.94 -14.28 -18.43
N ILE A 91 13.67 -14.08 -17.14
CA ILE A 91 12.89 -15.02 -16.30
C ILE A 91 11.40 -14.64 -16.31
N ALA A 92 11.07 -13.34 -16.26
CA ALA A 92 9.69 -12.86 -16.18
C ALA A 92 9.55 -11.43 -16.73
N VAL A 93 8.33 -11.06 -17.17
CA VAL A 93 7.96 -9.72 -17.67
C VAL A 93 6.54 -9.36 -17.13
N ILE A 94 6.39 -8.34 -16.27
CA ILE A 94 5.25 -8.18 -15.32
C ILE A 94 4.60 -6.76 -15.32
N PRO A 95 3.24 -6.60 -15.32
CA PRO A 95 2.50 -5.30 -15.25
C PRO A 95 1.88 -4.89 -13.86
N GLU A 96 1.37 -3.63 -13.69
CA GLU A 96 1.26 -2.79 -12.43
C GLU A 96 -0.20 -2.38 -11.90
N ARG A 97 -0.50 -2.10 -10.56
CA ARG A 97 -1.87 -1.89 -9.85
C ARG A 97 -1.94 -1.13 -8.42
N VAL A 98 -3.09 -0.99 -7.62
CA VAL A 98 -3.39 -0.05 -6.39
C VAL A 98 -4.32 -0.54 -5.15
N ARG A 99 -4.53 0.18 -3.95
CA ARG A 99 -5.27 -0.18 -2.61
C ARG A 99 -5.89 0.95 -1.63
N HIS A 100 -6.69 0.64 -0.52
CA HIS A 100 -7.54 1.57 0.41
C HIS A 100 -7.89 1.14 1.96
N VAL A 101 -8.59 1.96 2.85
CA VAL A 101 -8.70 1.98 4.41
C VAL A 101 -10.08 2.07 5.24
N HIS A 102 -10.13 1.92 6.63
CA HIS A 102 -11.22 2.31 7.66
C HIS A 102 -10.95 2.08 9.23
N THR A 103 -11.51 2.80 10.30
CA THR A 103 -11.78 2.41 11.80
C THR A 103 -12.24 3.52 12.89
N THR A 104 -12.41 3.21 14.25
CA THR A 104 -12.36 4.08 15.52
C THR A 104 -12.72 3.41 16.92
N ARG A 105 -13.46 2.28 17.00
CA ARG A 105 -13.97 1.66 18.27
C ARG A 105 -13.14 0.47 18.79
N SER A 106 -12.21 0.01 17.98
CA SER A 106 -11.66 -1.35 18.00
C SER A 106 -10.96 -1.81 19.30
N PRO A 107 -10.17 -0.98 20.04
CA PRO A 107 -9.46 -1.46 21.22
C PRO A 107 -10.37 -2.00 22.33
N HIS A 108 -11.49 -1.32 22.61
CA HIS A 108 -12.45 -1.78 23.62
C HIS A 108 -13.20 -3.05 23.20
N PHE A 109 -13.51 -3.18 21.90
CA PHE A 109 -14.12 -4.40 21.35
C PHE A 109 -13.22 -5.62 21.53
N LEU A 110 -11.91 -5.46 21.39
CA LEU A 110 -10.90 -6.49 21.65
C LEU A 110 -10.59 -6.70 23.16
N GLY A 111 -11.33 -6.06 24.06
CA GLY A 111 -11.12 -6.19 25.51
C GLY A 111 -9.89 -5.49 26.06
N LEU A 112 -9.16 -4.68 25.26
CA LEU A 112 -7.96 -3.95 25.68
C LEU A 112 -8.33 -2.74 26.55
N LYS A 113 -8.64 -2.99 27.84
CA LYS A 113 -9.07 -1.98 28.80
C LYS A 113 -7.89 -1.41 29.58
N THR A 114 -7.87 -0.09 29.73
CA THR A 114 -6.84 0.64 30.49
C THR A 114 -6.98 0.50 32.00
N THR A 115 -8.14 0.05 32.47
CA THR A 115 -8.47 -0.15 33.89
C THR A 115 -7.95 -1.46 34.48
N ASP A 116 -7.53 -2.40 33.64
CA ASP A 116 -7.26 -3.76 34.06
C ASP A 116 -5.90 -3.83 34.78
N ARG A 117 -5.92 -4.38 36.00
CA ARG A 117 -4.75 -4.31 36.89
C ARG A 117 -3.62 -5.28 36.50
N ALA A 118 -3.94 -6.32 35.73
CA ALA A 118 -3.04 -7.26 35.07
C ALA A 118 -3.71 -7.63 33.73
N GLY A 119 -3.08 -7.25 32.62
CA GLY A 119 -3.62 -7.39 31.27
C GLY A 119 -2.65 -6.77 30.26
N LEU A 120 -2.75 -7.21 29.00
CA LEU A 120 -1.71 -7.02 27.98
C LEU A 120 -1.19 -5.58 27.85
N LEU A 121 -2.06 -4.57 27.89
CA LEU A 121 -1.67 -3.16 27.82
C LEU A 121 -0.76 -2.73 28.98
N LYS A 122 -0.97 -3.26 30.18
CA LYS A 122 -0.18 -2.90 31.37
C LYS A 122 1.08 -3.75 31.49
N GLU A 123 1.01 -5.02 31.10
CA GLU A 123 2.15 -5.95 31.07
C GLU A 123 3.22 -5.53 30.04
N SER A 124 2.80 -4.98 28.90
CA SER A 124 3.70 -4.47 27.85
C SER A 124 4.13 -3.00 28.03
N ASP A 125 3.78 -2.36 29.16
CA ASP A 125 3.77 -0.90 29.34
C ASP A 125 3.28 -0.14 28.09
N PHE A 126 2.14 -0.55 27.55
CA PHE A 126 1.47 0.01 26.37
C PHE A 126 2.38 0.08 25.12
N GLY A 127 3.43 -0.75 25.08
CA GLY A 127 4.45 -0.85 24.04
C GLY A 127 5.60 0.17 24.13
N SER A 128 5.87 0.79 25.28
CA SER A 128 6.71 2.01 25.41
C SER A 128 8.14 1.96 24.82
N ASP A 129 8.76 0.78 24.80
CA ASP A 129 10.10 0.53 24.24
C ASP A 129 10.10 -0.08 22.83
N LEU A 130 8.91 -0.29 22.24
CA LEU A 130 8.75 -0.82 20.89
C LEU A 130 8.66 0.30 19.85
N VAL A 131 9.21 0.05 18.67
CA VAL A 131 9.09 0.89 17.48
C VAL A 131 8.30 0.16 16.40
N ILE A 132 7.18 0.72 16.00
CA ILE A 132 6.34 0.23 14.90
C ILE A 132 6.66 1.04 13.65
N GLY A 133 7.25 0.37 12.65
CA GLY A 133 7.38 0.87 11.29
C GLY A 133 6.05 0.76 10.54
N VAL A 134 5.60 1.84 9.94
CA VAL A 134 4.38 1.89 9.13
C VAL A 134 4.78 2.20 7.69
N ILE A 135 4.62 1.21 6.80
CA ILE A 135 4.94 1.31 5.36
C ILE A 135 3.63 1.57 4.61
N ASP A 136 3.43 2.81 4.15
CA ASP A 136 2.10 3.33 3.80
C ASP A 136 2.17 4.65 2.96
N THR A 137 1.13 5.49 2.94
CA THR A 137 1.07 6.83 2.28
C THR A 137 1.78 7.95 3.06
N GLY A 138 2.47 7.63 4.16
CA GLY A 138 3.20 8.59 4.99
C GLY A 138 2.45 8.95 6.28
N ILE A 139 2.70 10.15 6.82
CA ILE A 139 2.05 10.60 8.07
C ILE A 139 1.80 12.12 8.12
N CYS A 140 0.69 12.53 8.73
CA CYS A 140 0.44 13.92 9.17
C CYS A 140 0.89 14.09 10.63
N PRO A 141 2.11 14.60 10.92
CA PRO A 141 2.68 14.62 12.27
C PRO A 141 1.94 15.54 13.25
N GLU A 142 1.16 16.51 12.76
CA GLU A 142 0.42 17.47 13.58
C GLU A 142 -0.84 16.88 14.25
N ARG A 143 -1.23 15.66 13.90
CA ARG A 143 -2.44 15.03 14.46
C ARG A 143 -2.24 14.73 15.95
N GLN A 144 -3.26 15.00 16.76
CA GLN A 144 -3.21 14.77 18.21
C GLN A 144 -2.87 13.31 18.59
N SER A 145 -3.19 12.34 17.73
CA SER A 145 -2.82 10.92 17.88
C SER A 145 -1.30 10.69 17.94
N PHE A 146 -0.48 11.64 17.50
CA PHE A 146 0.99 11.56 17.47
C PHE A 146 1.67 12.56 18.42
N ASN A 147 0.93 13.08 19.41
CA ASN A 147 1.54 13.86 20.49
C ASN A 147 2.51 12.98 21.32
N ASP A 148 3.55 13.60 21.89
CA ASP A 148 4.60 12.89 22.64
C ASP A 148 4.55 13.14 24.15
N ARG A 149 3.41 13.63 24.65
CA ARG A 149 3.20 13.89 26.07
C ARG A 149 3.29 12.60 26.88
N ASP A 150 3.99 12.72 28.00
CA ASP A 150 4.23 11.64 28.97
C ASP A 150 4.95 10.42 28.39
N LEU A 151 5.67 10.60 27.27
CA LEU A 151 6.59 9.63 26.72
C LEU A 151 8.02 9.96 27.15
N GLY A 152 8.73 8.95 27.65
CA GLY A 152 10.16 9.00 27.93
C GLY A 152 11.02 9.17 26.67
N PRO A 153 12.35 9.15 26.80
CA PRO A 153 13.27 9.30 25.67
C PRO A 153 13.01 8.27 24.57
N VAL A 154 13.52 8.55 23.37
CA VAL A 154 13.52 7.60 22.25
C VAL A 154 14.40 6.39 22.61
N PRO A 155 13.99 5.14 22.33
CA PRO A 155 14.80 3.96 22.62
C PRO A 155 16.20 4.05 21.99
N SER A 156 17.25 3.76 22.76
CA SER A 156 18.66 3.93 22.35
C SER A 156 19.09 3.03 21.18
N LYS A 157 18.32 1.97 20.89
CA LYS A 157 18.51 1.10 19.72
C LYS A 157 18.15 1.77 18.38
N TRP A 158 17.38 2.86 18.42
CA TRP A 158 16.84 3.53 17.24
C TRP A 158 17.93 4.28 16.46
N LYS A 159 18.00 4.03 15.16
CA LYS A 159 19.00 4.62 14.24
C LYS A 159 18.37 5.44 13.11
N GLY A 160 17.05 5.36 12.95
CA GLY A 160 16.36 6.06 11.88
C GLY A 160 16.30 7.57 12.06
N VAL A 161 16.01 8.25 10.94
CA VAL A 161 16.09 9.71 10.83
C VAL A 161 14.73 10.32 10.48
N CYS A 162 14.61 11.63 10.70
CA CYS A 162 13.48 12.41 10.23
C CYS A 162 13.88 13.17 8.95
N VAL A 163 13.54 12.61 7.79
CA VAL A 163 13.85 13.20 6.49
C VAL A 163 12.90 14.38 6.22
N GLY A 164 13.47 15.57 6.10
CA GLY A 164 12.73 16.75 5.66
C GLY A 164 12.39 16.71 4.17
N GLY A 165 11.34 17.43 3.78
CA GLY A 165 10.93 17.60 2.39
C GLY A 165 9.82 18.63 2.27
N LYS A 166 9.07 18.58 1.17
CA LYS A 166 7.93 19.50 0.97
C LYS A 166 6.92 19.41 2.13
N ASP A 167 6.65 20.57 2.74
CA ASP A 167 5.72 20.76 3.87
C ASP A 167 5.95 19.82 5.07
N PHE A 168 7.15 19.28 5.21
CA PHE A 168 7.54 18.39 6.31
C PHE A 168 8.97 18.73 6.76
N ALA A 169 9.11 19.36 7.92
CA ALA A 169 10.42 19.69 8.46
C ALA A 169 11.09 18.45 9.07
N SER A 170 12.41 18.38 9.10
CA SER A 170 13.11 17.36 9.90
C SER A 170 12.83 17.47 11.40
N SER A 171 12.35 18.64 11.86
CA SER A 171 11.83 18.87 13.22
C SER A 171 10.37 18.44 13.43
N SER A 172 9.71 17.85 12.43
CA SER A 172 8.33 17.35 12.56
C SER A 172 8.25 16.02 13.33
N CYS A 173 9.38 15.32 13.51
CA CYS A 173 9.47 14.17 14.42
C CYS A 173 9.62 14.63 15.89
N ASN A 174 9.14 13.81 16.81
CA ASN A 174 9.09 14.05 18.25
C ASN A 174 9.33 12.73 19.02
N ARG A 175 9.08 12.64 20.34
CA ARG A 175 9.27 11.36 21.07
C ARG A 175 8.20 10.29 20.77
N LYS A 176 7.21 10.58 19.91
CA LYS A 176 6.14 9.65 19.48
C LYS A 176 6.37 9.17 18.04
N LEU A 177 6.42 10.09 17.07
CA LEU A 177 6.90 9.83 15.72
C LEU A 177 8.40 10.08 15.70
N ILE A 178 9.21 9.02 15.82
CA ILE A 178 10.65 9.11 16.06
C ILE A 178 11.49 9.09 14.78
N GLY A 179 10.88 8.75 13.65
CA GLY A 179 11.50 8.84 12.33
C GLY A 179 10.47 8.87 11.21
N ALA A 180 10.89 9.41 10.07
CA ALA A 180 10.03 9.60 8.92
C ALA A 180 10.90 9.59 7.65
N ARG A 181 10.61 8.67 6.73
CA ARG A 181 11.26 8.54 5.42
C ARG A 181 10.20 8.49 4.32
N PHE A 182 10.63 8.75 3.10
CA PHE A 182 9.82 8.54 1.91
C PHE A 182 10.68 7.96 0.79
N PHE A 183 10.06 7.15 -0.06
CA PHE A 183 10.66 6.46 -1.18
C PHE A 183 9.73 6.70 -2.37
N CYS A 184 10.25 7.42 -3.37
CA CYS A 184 9.51 7.81 -4.57
C CYS A 184 10.33 7.50 -5.83
N ASN A 185 11.38 6.70 -5.74
CA ASN A 185 12.25 6.45 -6.89
C ASN A 185 11.52 5.55 -7.89
N GLY A 186 10.83 4.50 -7.38
CA GLY A 186 9.90 3.66 -8.15
C GLY A 186 8.83 4.49 -8.84
N TYR A 187 8.11 5.29 -8.06
CA TYR A 187 7.09 6.22 -8.56
C TYR A 187 7.62 7.17 -9.64
N GLU A 188 8.72 7.89 -9.38
CA GLU A 188 9.21 8.95 -10.29
C GLU A 188 9.82 8.38 -11.57
N ALA A 189 10.24 7.12 -11.59
CA ALA A 189 10.65 6.46 -12.82
C ALA A 189 9.44 6.04 -13.69
N THR A 190 8.40 5.42 -13.11
CA THR A 190 7.20 5.03 -13.87
C THR A 190 6.41 6.26 -14.35
N ASN A 191 6.25 7.28 -13.51
CA ASN A 191 5.32 8.39 -13.73
C ASN A 191 5.99 9.70 -14.14
N GLY A 192 7.32 9.76 -14.15
CA GLY A 192 8.09 11.00 -14.28
C GLY A 192 8.13 11.79 -12.97
N LYS A 193 8.73 12.98 -13.00
CA LYS A 193 8.87 13.82 -11.81
C LYS A 193 7.51 14.05 -11.14
N MET A 194 7.45 13.83 -9.82
CA MET A 194 6.24 14.00 -9.02
C MET A 194 5.59 15.37 -9.21
N ASN A 195 4.27 15.39 -9.43
CA ASN A 195 3.51 16.63 -9.44
C ASN A 195 3.32 17.14 -8.01
N GLU A 196 4.26 17.96 -7.57
CA GLU A 196 4.27 18.54 -6.23
C GLU A 196 3.09 19.50 -5.94
N THR A 197 2.15 19.73 -6.87
CA THR A 197 0.89 20.46 -6.58
C THR A 197 -0.19 19.57 -5.97
N THR A 198 -0.14 18.26 -6.22
CA THR A 198 -1.07 17.24 -5.70
C THR A 198 -0.41 16.27 -4.72
N GLU A 199 0.91 16.35 -4.56
CA GLU A 199 1.71 15.46 -3.72
C GLU A 199 2.77 16.21 -2.90
N TYR A 200 3.12 15.64 -1.75
CA TYR A 200 4.24 16.09 -0.94
C TYR A 200 5.44 15.16 -1.14
N ARG A 201 6.47 15.63 -1.85
CA ARG A 201 7.77 14.93 -1.98
C ARG A 201 8.54 14.98 -0.63
N SER A 202 7.99 14.27 0.34
CA SER A 202 8.36 14.21 1.75
C SER A 202 7.62 13.04 2.43
N PRO A 203 7.86 12.77 3.73
CA PRO A 203 7.06 11.79 4.47
C PRO A 203 5.61 12.23 4.76
N ARG A 204 5.18 13.43 4.34
CA ARG A 204 3.81 13.91 4.61
C ARG A 204 2.78 13.06 3.85
N ASP A 205 1.77 12.67 4.61
CA ASP A 205 0.57 12.02 4.07
C ASP A 205 -0.32 13.02 3.31
N SER A 206 -0.63 12.68 2.07
CA SER A 206 -1.50 13.41 1.13
C SER A 206 -2.87 12.75 0.97
N ASP A 207 -2.98 11.46 1.31
CA ASP A 207 -4.18 10.64 1.14
C ASP A 207 -4.97 10.54 2.45
N GLY A 208 -4.28 10.14 3.53
CA GLY A 208 -4.85 9.88 4.83
C GLY A 208 -4.66 8.44 5.32
N HIS A 209 -4.44 7.47 4.43
CA HIS A 209 -4.30 6.04 4.74
C HIS A 209 -3.22 5.80 5.81
N GLY A 210 -2.00 6.29 5.62
CA GLY A 210 -0.86 6.10 6.53
C GLY A 210 -1.00 6.81 7.88
N THR A 211 -1.51 8.05 7.88
CA THR A 211 -1.93 8.75 9.10
C THR A 211 -2.94 7.93 9.88
N HIS A 212 -3.91 7.38 9.16
CA HIS A 212 -5.01 6.64 9.73
C HIS A 212 -4.53 5.29 10.30
N THR A 213 -3.83 4.45 9.52
CA THR A 213 -3.29 3.14 9.96
C THR A 213 -2.29 3.27 11.11
N ALA A 214 -1.37 4.24 11.06
CA ALA A 214 -0.45 4.54 12.16
C ALA A 214 -1.18 4.90 13.46
N SER A 215 -2.33 5.58 13.36
CA SER A 215 -3.17 5.91 14.52
C SER A 215 -3.92 4.69 15.10
N ILE A 216 -4.19 3.65 14.29
CA ILE A 216 -4.71 2.36 14.80
C ILE A 216 -3.61 1.59 15.52
N ALA A 217 -2.42 1.52 14.94
CA ALA A 217 -1.31 0.78 15.53
C ALA A 217 -0.91 1.38 16.90
N ALA A 218 -0.68 2.69 16.95
CA ALA A 218 -0.12 3.35 18.13
C ALA A 218 -0.69 4.74 18.44
N GLY A 219 -1.86 5.14 17.96
CA GLY A 219 -2.44 6.46 18.32
C GLY A 219 -2.50 6.70 19.84
N ARG A 220 -2.09 7.89 20.29
CA ARG A 220 -2.35 8.36 21.66
C ARG A 220 -3.84 8.51 21.91
N TYR A 221 -4.21 8.58 23.18
CA TYR A 221 -5.58 8.92 23.61
C TYR A 221 -5.94 10.34 23.14
N VAL A 222 -7.00 10.45 22.33
CA VAL A 222 -7.54 11.71 21.81
C VAL A 222 -9.02 11.81 22.16
N PHE A 223 -9.42 12.92 22.78
CA PHE A 223 -10.80 13.21 23.16
C PHE A 223 -11.11 14.71 23.02
N PRO A 224 -12.31 15.10 22.54
CA PRO A 224 -13.35 14.25 21.96
C PRO A 224 -13.05 13.94 20.48
N ALA A 225 -12.87 12.66 20.14
CA ALA A 225 -12.74 12.22 18.76
C ALA A 225 -14.11 11.83 18.20
N SER A 226 -14.40 12.18 16.94
CA SER A 226 -15.62 11.81 16.21
C SER A 226 -15.46 12.08 14.71
N THR A 227 -16.19 11.36 13.86
CA THR A 227 -16.27 11.63 12.42
C THR A 227 -17.65 12.19 12.10
N PHE A 228 -17.75 13.48 11.75
CA PHE A 228 -19.03 14.18 11.56
C PHE A 228 -20.04 14.02 12.74
N GLY A 229 -19.52 13.92 13.97
CA GLY A 229 -20.34 13.66 15.18
C GLY A 229 -20.63 12.18 15.46
N TYR A 230 -20.54 11.30 14.44
CA TYR A 230 -20.60 9.85 14.63
C TYR A 230 -19.38 9.34 15.40
N ALA A 231 -19.51 8.14 15.99
CA ALA A 231 -18.42 7.44 16.67
C ALA A 231 -17.76 8.24 17.82
N ARG A 232 -18.48 9.20 18.42
CA ARG A 232 -17.92 10.10 19.44
C ARG A 232 -17.38 9.33 20.65
N GLY A 233 -16.12 9.58 21.00
CA GLY A 233 -15.47 8.93 22.15
C GLY A 233 -14.00 9.31 22.31
N VAL A 234 -13.25 8.43 22.95
CA VAL A 234 -11.79 8.49 23.04
C VAL A 234 -11.21 7.61 21.92
N ALA A 235 -10.50 8.21 20.97
CA ALA A 235 -9.71 7.45 20.00
C ALA A 235 -8.36 7.06 20.62
N ALA A 236 -7.90 5.84 20.36
CA ALA A 236 -6.59 5.33 20.78
C ALA A 236 -6.17 4.18 19.86
N GLY A 237 -4.86 3.97 19.71
CA GLY A 237 -4.31 2.80 19.04
C GLY A 237 -4.18 1.59 19.95
N MET A 238 -3.73 0.47 19.39
CA MET A 238 -3.54 -0.79 20.12
C MET A 238 -2.34 -0.76 21.07
N ALA A 239 -1.27 -0.05 20.73
CA ALA A 239 -0.10 0.18 21.59
C ALA A 239 0.16 1.69 21.79
N PRO A 240 -0.59 2.40 22.65
CA PRO A 240 -0.54 3.86 22.74
C PRO A 240 0.82 4.46 23.12
N LYS A 241 1.72 3.74 23.82
CA LYS A 241 3.07 4.23 24.15
C LYS A 241 4.14 3.83 23.12
N ALA A 242 3.87 2.84 22.25
CA ALA A 242 4.81 2.45 21.19
C ALA A 242 5.20 3.60 20.28
N ARG A 243 6.45 3.62 19.82
CA ARG A 243 6.97 4.66 18.94
C ARG A 243 6.58 4.34 17.49
N LEU A 244 6.42 5.38 16.68
CA LEU A 244 6.11 5.26 15.26
C LEU A 244 7.31 5.68 14.42
N ALA A 245 7.56 4.94 13.35
CA ALA A 245 8.43 5.35 12.25
C ALA A 245 7.64 5.23 10.95
N ALA A 246 7.49 6.33 10.21
CA ALA A 246 6.72 6.36 8.97
C ALA A 246 7.62 6.18 7.75
N TYR A 247 7.25 5.28 6.83
CA TYR A 247 7.96 5.03 5.58
C TYR A 247 6.95 5.20 4.44
N LYS A 248 6.91 6.39 3.84
CA LYS A 248 6.01 6.68 2.71
C LYS A 248 6.51 5.97 1.45
N VAL A 249 5.72 5.06 0.92
CA VAL A 249 5.99 4.32 -0.34
C VAL A 249 4.81 4.36 -1.31
N CYS A 250 3.65 4.79 -0.80
CA CYS A 250 2.42 4.95 -1.56
C CYS A 250 2.20 6.42 -1.94
N TRP A 251 1.74 6.62 -3.16
CA TRP A 251 1.52 7.90 -3.83
C TRP A 251 0.22 7.80 -4.64
N ASN A 252 -0.24 8.91 -5.23
CA ASN A 252 -1.47 8.97 -6.05
C ASN A 252 -1.58 7.93 -7.19
N ALA A 253 -0.47 7.32 -7.63
CA ALA A 253 -0.48 6.27 -8.66
C ALA A 253 -0.37 4.83 -8.09
N GLY A 254 -0.26 4.67 -6.77
CA GLY A 254 -0.08 3.40 -6.08
C GLY A 254 1.19 3.33 -5.23
N CYS A 255 1.49 2.12 -4.78
CA CYS A 255 2.67 1.77 -3.99
C CYS A 255 3.58 0.90 -4.84
N TYR A 256 4.86 1.26 -4.98
CA TYR A 256 5.76 0.63 -5.95
C TYR A 256 6.61 -0.42 -5.24
N ASP A 257 6.70 -1.63 -5.80
CA ASP A 257 7.42 -2.76 -5.18
C ASP A 257 8.88 -2.41 -4.83
N SER A 258 9.56 -1.61 -5.66
CA SER A 258 10.91 -1.12 -5.39
C SER A 258 10.97 -0.16 -4.20
N ASP A 259 10.01 0.77 -4.08
CA ASP A 259 9.91 1.72 -2.97
C ASP A 259 9.48 1.00 -1.66
N ILE A 260 8.56 0.01 -1.75
CA ILE A 260 8.17 -0.88 -0.63
C ILE A 260 9.39 -1.64 -0.10
N LEU A 261 10.18 -2.24 -0.97
CA LEU A 261 11.30 -3.09 -0.59
C LEU A 261 12.48 -2.27 -0.05
N ALA A 262 12.70 -1.06 -0.57
CA ALA A 262 13.62 -0.08 0.01
C ALA A 262 13.16 0.40 1.40
N ALA A 263 11.85 0.53 1.64
CA ALA A 263 11.31 0.83 2.96
C ALA A 263 11.48 -0.32 3.96
N PHE A 264 11.33 -1.59 3.53
CA PHE A 264 11.64 -2.74 4.38
C PHE A 264 13.12 -2.74 4.82
N ASP A 265 14.05 -2.59 3.88
CA ASP A 265 15.49 -2.54 4.18
C ASP A 265 15.84 -1.39 5.14
N ALA A 266 15.34 -0.18 4.85
CA ALA A 266 15.52 0.99 5.71
C ALA A 266 14.91 0.78 7.10
N ALA A 267 13.71 0.18 7.21
CA ALA A 267 13.04 -0.02 8.49
C ALA A 267 13.78 -1.01 9.40
N VAL A 268 14.24 -2.13 8.84
CA VAL A 268 15.04 -3.12 9.57
C VAL A 268 16.39 -2.52 10.00
N SER A 269 17.04 -1.73 9.12
CA SER A 269 18.30 -1.06 9.42
C SER A 269 18.17 0.03 10.50
N ASP A 270 17.08 0.81 10.45
CA ASP A 270 16.74 1.86 11.42
C ASP A 270 16.38 1.30 12.82
N GLY A 271 16.02 0.01 12.89
CA GLY A 271 15.77 -0.71 14.15
C GLY A 271 14.32 -0.73 14.60
N VAL A 272 13.37 -0.93 13.68
CA VAL A 272 11.97 -1.22 14.04
C VAL A 272 11.82 -2.63 14.64
N ASP A 273 10.86 -2.81 15.56
CA ASP A 273 10.53 -4.13 16.14
C ASP A 273 9.36 -4.81 15.40
N VAL A 274 8.45 -3.99 14.87
CA VAL A 274 7.24 -4.42 14.17
C VAL A 274 7.10 -3.61 12.89
N ILE A 275 6.79 -4.27 11.78
CA ILE A 275 6.33 -3.63 10.54
C ILE A 275 4.83 -3.87 10.39
N SER A 276 4.08 -2.79 10.25
CA SER A 276 2.68 -2.79 9.84
C SER A 276 2.60 -2.33 8.39
N LEU A 277 2.14 -3.23 7.51
CA LEU A 277 2.01 -3.02 6.08
C LEU A 277 0.55 -3.18 5.67
N SER A 278 -0.16 -2.07 5.47
CA SER A 278 -1.55 -2.10 5.01
C SER A 278 -1.65 -2.05 3.48
N VAL A 279 -0.74 -2.74 2.80
CA VAL A 279 -0.59 -2.82 1.33
C VAL A 279 -0.54 -4.30 0.94
N GLY A 280 -1.02 -4.66 -0.25
CA GLY A 280 -0.98 -6.04 -0.73
C GLY A 280 -1.09 -6.14 -2.25
N GLY A 281 -0.29 -6.99 -2.87
CA GLY A 281 -0.22 -7.16 -4.33
C GLY A 281 -1.25 -8.14 -4.90
N VAL A 282 -0.95 -8.67 -6.09
CA VAL A 282 -1.53 -9.93 -6.59
C VAL A 282 -0.69 -11.07 -6.03
N VAL A 283 -1.30 -12.21 -5.66
CA VAL A 283 -0.51 -13.38 -5.23
C VAL A 283 0.35 -13.89 -6.38
N VAL A 284 1.65 -13.90 -6.15
CA VAL A 284 2.68 -14.49 -7.01
C VAL A 284 3.57 -15.41 -6.16
N PRO A 285 4.39 -16.30 -6.74
CA PRO A 285 5.38 -17.06 -5.99
C PRO A 285 6.28 -16.15 -5.12
N TYR A 286 6.64 -16.59 -3.91
CA TYR A 286 7.27 -15.72 -2.90
C TYR A 286 8.56 -15.03 -3.37
N TYR A 287 9.32 -15.64 -4.28
CA TYR A 287 10.54 -15.06 -4.85
C TYR A 287 10.30 -13.98 -5.94
N LEU A 288 9.03 -13.67 -6.22
CA LEU A 288 8.57 -12.57 -7.09
C LEU A 288 7.74 -11.53 -6.33
N ASP A 289 7.40 -11.80 -5.07
CA ASP A 289 6.57 -10.93 -4.23
C ASP A 289 7.50 -10.06 -3.37
N ALA A 290 7.58 -8.77 -3.67
CA ALA A 290 8.44 -7.83 -2.94
C ALA A 290 8.07 -7.71 -1.46
N ILE A 291 6.79 -7.89 -1.11
CA ILE A 291 6.33 -7.93 0.28
C ILE A 291 6.82 -9.22 0.94
N ALA A 292 6.73 -10.37 0.27
CA ALA A 292 7.26 -11.64 0.79
C ALA A 292 8.79 -11.59 0.99
N ILE A 293 9.55 -11.04 0.04
CA ILE A 293 11.02 -10.90 0.12
C ILE A 293 11.41 -9.94 1.26
N GLY A 294 10.84 -8.73 1.28
CA GLY A 294 11.14 -7.73 2.31
C GLY A 294 10.77 -8.19 3.72
N SER A 295 9.61 -8.86 3.85
CA SER A 295 9.19 -9.45 5.12
C SER A 295 10.04 -10.65 5.54
N PHE A 296 10.57 -11.45 4.61
CA PHE A 296 11.49 -12.54 4.96
C PHE A 296 12.77 -11.99 5.59
N GLY A 297 13.38 -10.98 4.96
CA GLY A 297 14.56 -10.30 5.49
C GLY A 297 14.31 -9.58 6.83
N ALA A 298 13.09 -9.07 7.04
CA ALA A 298 12.69 -8.51 8.32
C ALA A 298 12.59 -9.58 9.42
N VAL A 299 11.91 -10.69 9.15
CA VAL A 299 11.72 -11.81 10.11
C VAL A 299 13.04 -12.51 10.44
N ASP A 300 13.94 -12.68 9.48
CA ASP A 300 15.32 -13.18 9.70
C ASP A 300 16.11 -12.31 10.68
N ARG A 301 15.80 -11.00 10.75
CA ARG A 301 16.37 -10.05 11.73
C ARG A 301 15.53 -9.88 13.00
N GLY A 302 14.53 -10.74 13.21
CA GLY A 302 13.68 -10.73 14.42
C GLY A 302 12.59 -9.66 14.41
N VAL A 303 12.32 -9.01 13.27
CA VAL A 303 11.26 -8.00 13.14
C VAL A 303 9.95 -8.69 12.77
N PHE A 304 8.89 -8.45 13.57
CA PHE A 304 7.58 -9.02 13.32
C PHE A 304 6.86 -8.27 12.20
N VAL A 305 6.26 -8.99 11.23
CA VAL A 305 5.54 -8.38 10.11
C VAL A 305 4.05 -8.72 10.14
N SER A 306 3.21 -7.70 10.20
CA SER A 306 1.76 -7.79 10.03
C SER A 306 1.34 -7.13 8.73
N ALA A 307 0.59 -7.86 7.90
CA ALA A 307 0.09 -7.35 6.63
C ALA A 307 -1.39 -7.68 6.44
N SER A 308 -2.11 -6.86 5.67
CA SER A 308 -3.53 -7.09 5.38
C SER A 308 -3.74 -8.28 4.44
N ALA A 309 -4.83 -9.03 4.63
CA ALA A 309 -5.24 -10.13 3.75
C ALA A 309 -5.76 -9.67 2.38
N GLY A 310 -5.95 -8.36 2.19
CA GLY A 310 -6.58 -7.78 1.00
C GLY A 310 -8.11 -7.81 1.03
N ASN A 311 -8.71 -6.95 0.22
CA ASN A 311 -10.17 -6.71 0.20
C ASN A 311 -10.86 -7.38 -1.01
N GLY A 312 -10.22 -8.38 -1.64
CA GLY A 312 -10.71 -9.03 -2.87
C GLY A 312 -11.83 -10.06 -2.70
N GLY A 313 -12.35 -10.23 -1.48
CA GLY A 313 -13.40 -11.21 -1.16
C GLY A 313 -14.78 -10.86 -1.76
N PRO A 314 -15.82 -11.68 -1.50
CA PRO A 314 -15.83 -12.86 -0.63
C PRO A 314 -15.49 -14.19 -1.35
N GLY A 315 -15.06 -14.14 -2.61
CA GLY A 315 -14.69 -15.34 -3.38
C GLY A 315 -13.52 -16.11 -2.76
N GLY A 316 -13.45 -17.41 -2.99
CA GLY A 316 -12.31 -18.24 -2.59
C GLY A 316 -11.01 -17.84 -3.31
N LEU A 317 -9.86 -18.09 -2.69
CA LEU A 317 -8.52 -17.80 -3.22
C LEU A 317 -8.24 -16.30 -3.51
N THR A 318 -8.88 -15.40 -2.77
CA THR A 318 -8.76 -13.93 -2.93
C THR A 318 -7.81 -13.26 -1.94
N VAL A 319 -7.25 -14.02 -0.99
CA VAL A 319 -6.30 -13.55 0.02
C VAL A 319 -4.94 -13.19 -0.59
N THR A 320 -4.32 -12.11 -0.12
CA THR A 320 -2.99 -11.63 -0.51
C THR A 320 -2.02 -11.70 0.66
N ASN A 321 -0.72 -11.40 0.44
CA ASN A 321 0.32 -11.45 1.49
C ASN A 321 0.40 -12.83 2.18
N VAL A 322 0.40 -13.90 1.37
CA VAL A 322 0.25 -15.31 1.80
C VAL A 322 1.58 -15.99 2.19
N ALA A 323 2.63 -15.22 2.47
CA ALA A 323 3.93 -15.76 2.85
C ALA A 323 3.89 -16.34 4.28
N PRO A 324 4.41 -17.55 4.56
CA PRO A 324 4.24 -18.21 5.87
C PRO A 324 4.86 -17.47 7.07
N TRP A 325 5.79 -16.56 6.82
CA TRP A 325 6.45 -15.72 7.83
C TRP A 325 5.73 -14.38 8.08
N VAL A 326 4.66 -14.07 7.32
CA VAL A 326 3.86 -12.86 7.48
C VAL A 326 2.60 -13.18 8.29
N THR A 327 2.26 -12.34 9.26
CA THR A 327 0.95 -12.39 9.91
C THR A 327 -0.09 -11.71 9.03
N THR A 328 -0.77 -12.50 8.21
CA THR A 328 -1.83 -12.06 7.27
C THR A 328 -3.15 -11.84 8.01
N VAL A 329 -3.67 -10.60 8.03
CA VAL A 329 -4.82 -10.20 8.85
C VAL A 329 -6.06 -9.92 8.00
N GLY A 330 -7.12 -10.72 8.21
CA GLY A 330 -8.45 -10.49 7.63
C GLY A 330 -9.27 -9.43 8.38
N ALA A 331 -10.24 -8.80 7.70
CA ALA A 331 -11.15 -7.83 8.30
C ALA A 331 -12.42 -8.50 8.85
N GLY A 332 -12.76 -8.19 10.10
CA GLY A 332 -14.02 -8.58 10.74
C GLY A 332 -14.85 -7.37 11.15
N THR A 333 -16.17 -7.54 11.27
CA THR A 333 -17.06 -6.51 11.83
C THR A 333 -16.90 -6.40 13.35
N ILE A 334 -17.34 -5.27 13.89
CA ILE A 334 -17.36 -4.98 15.33
C ILE A 334 -18.80 -4.75 15.81
N ASP A 335 -18.99 -4.64 17.12
CA ASP A 335 -20.27 -4.40 17.79
C ASP A 335 -20.91 -3.00 17.56
N ARG A 336 -20.50 -2.28 16.50
CA ARG A 336 -20.93 -0.91 16.21
C ARG A 336 -21.34 -0.77 14.75
N ASP A 337 -22.56 -0.28 14.56
CA ASP A 337 -23.16 0.06 13.27
C ASP A 337 -23.46 1.57 13.18
N PHE A 338 -23.78 2.05 11.97
CA PHE A 338 -24.11 3.44 11.66
C PHE A 338 -25.48 3.53 10.95
N PRO A 339 -26.59 3.30 11.67
CA PRO A 339 -27.92 3.29 11.08
C PRO A 339 -28.31 4.67 10.54
N ALA A 340 -28.97 4.66 9.39
CA ALA A 340 -29.49 5.84 8.71
C ALA A 340 -30.92 5.57 8.23
N ASP A 341 -31.90 6.10 8.97
CA ASP A 341 -33.32 5.91 8.70
C ASP A 341 -33.83 6.87 7.60
N VAL A 342 -34.36 6.29 6.52
CA VAL A 342 -35.05 7.04 5.45
C VAL A 342 -36.55 7.04 5.73
N LYS A 343 -37.12 8.22 6.01
CA LYS A 343 -38.56 8.41 6.17
C LYS A 343 -39.19 8.83 4.84
N LEU A 344 -40.01 7.96 4.26
CA LEU A 344 -40.74 8.19 3.03
C LEU A 344 -41.94 9.13 3.24
N GLY A 345 -42.41 9.78 2.17
CA GLY A 345 -43.57 10.68 2.20
C GLY A 345 -44.89 10.04 2.64
N ASN A 346 -45.01 8.70 2.56
CA ASN A 346 -46.14 7.94 3.09
C ASN A 346 -45.99 7.56 4.58
N GLY A 347 -44.98 8.10 5.28
CA GLY A 347 -44.73 7.86 6.69
C GLY A 347 -43.95 6.58 7.00
N ARG A 348 -43.72 5.68 6.03
CA ARG A 348 -42.88 4.49 6.24
C ARG A 348 -41.43 4.90 6.52
N VAL A 349 -40.82 4.27 7.51
CA VAL A 349 -39.38 4.37 7.78
C VAL A 349 -38.69 3.12 7.24
N ILE A 350 -37.57 3.30 6.55
CA ILE A 350 -36.70 2.24 6.07
C ILE A 350 -35.32 2.49 6.67
N SER A 351 -34.86 1.59 7.55
CA SER A 351 -33.52 1.64 8.11
C SER A 351 -32.49 1.19 7.07
N GLY A 352 -31.52 2.05 6.79
CA GLY A 352 -30.31 1.74 6.03
C GLY A 352 -29.05 2.02 6.85
N VAL A 353 -27.92 2.15 6.17
CA VAL A 353 -26.61 2.46 6.78
C VAL A 353 -26.00 3.64 6.02
N SER A 354 -25.49 4.65 6.73
CA SER A 354 -24.83 5.81 6.10
C SER A 354 -23.94 6.58 7.08
N LEU A 355 -22.90 7.23 6.55
CA LEU A 355 -22.02 8.17 7.26
C LEU A 355 -22.23 9.60 6.73
N TYR A 356 -23.49 10.06 6.72
CA TYR A 356 -23.85 11.36 6.16
C TYR A 356 -23.61 12.51 7.16
N GLY A 357 -22.58 13.33 6.91
CA GLY A 357 -22.23 14.49 7.73
C GLY A 357 -22.89 15.83 7.35
N GLY A 358 -23.84 15.84 6.41
CA GLY A 358 -24.45 17.06 5.88
C GLY A 358 -25.78 17.46 6.54
N PRO A 359 -26.42 18.55 6.07
CA PRO A 359 -27.73 18.97 6.55
C PRO A 359 -28.83 18.00 6.08
N GLY A 360 -29.75 17.64 6.98
CA GLY A 360 -30.82 16.67 6.69
C GLY A 360 -31.65 17.03 5.44
N PHE A 361 -31.88 16.03 4.58
CA PHE A 361 -32.65 16.20 3.35
C PHE A 361 -34.10 16.58 3.67
N GLY A 362 -34.51 17.79 3.28
CA GLY A 362 -35.88 18.24 3.39
C GLY A 362 -36.84 17.40 2.54
N SER A 363 -38.12 17.38 2.92
CA SER A 363 -39.17 16.62 2.24
C SER A 363 -39.21 16.89 0.73
N GLY A 364 -39.05 15.85 -0.08
CA GLY A 364 -39.18 15.92 -1.55
C GLY A 364 -37.86 16.03 -2.33
N LYS A 365 -36.70 15.69 -1.74
CA LYS A 365 -35.45 15.51 -2.48
C LYS A 365 -35.10 14.03 -2.61
N ASP A 366 -34.95 13.56 -3.84
CA ASP A 366 -34.52 12.20 -4.15
C ASP A 366 -33.07 11.93 -3.75
N VAL A 367 -32.79 10.68 -3.36
CA VAL A 367 -31.43 10.17 -3.15
C VAL A 367 -30.86 9.69 -4.50
N SER A 368 -30.71 10.60 -5.45
CA SER A 368 -30.03 10.36 -6.73
C SER A 368 -28.51 10.57 -6.59
N GLY A 369 -27.92 9.82 -5.66
CA GLY A 369 -26.49 9.85 -5.36
C GLY A 369 -25.96 8.45 -5.10
N CYS A 370 -25.63 7.72 -6.17
CA CYS A 370 -24.75 6.56 -6.04
C CYS A 370 -23.37 7.08 -5.60
N LEU A 371 -23.08 6.98 -4.30
CA LEU A 371 -21.72 7.04 -3.81
C LEU A 371 -21.04 5.74 -4.22
N CYS A 372 -20.28 5.81 -5.32
CA CYS A 372 -19.34 4.77 -5.69
C CYS A 372 -18.33 4.60 -4.55
N TRP A 373 -18.05 3.35 -4.21
CA TRP A 373 -16.99 2.99 -3.27
C TRP A 373 -15.66 2.95 -4.02
N GLU A 374 -14.73 3.82 -3.63
CA GLU A 374 -13.28 3.64 -3.78
C GLU A 374 -12.65 3.80 -2.39
#